data_AF-A0A2D8QWG3-F1
#
_entry.id   AF-A0A2D8QWG3-F1
#
_cell.length_a   1.000
_cell.length_b   1.000
_cell.length_c   1.000
_cell.angle_alpha   90.00
_cell.angle_beta   90.00
_cell.angle_gamma   90.00
#
_symmetry.space_group_name_H-M   'P 1'
#
loop_
_entity.id
_entity.type
_entity.pdbx_description
1 polymer ?
#
loop_
_entity_poly.entity_id
_entity_poly.type
_entity_poly.pdbx_seq_one_letter_code
_entity_poly.pdbx_strand_id
1 'polypeptide(L)'
;MLLGAAGLSLPVPRLYAAPSEGYSGRLLVTLQCDGAWDVTSFCDPKSNQPGEKEITQWSRSDDIQTAGNIQYAPFANNQSFFDNYYQDMLVINGVDMQTNSHTTGVLHNWSGRNTEGYPTITAMFAANNAPEQPLSYLNFGGYSQTANLIRYSRLNGGAGLDFLLDPAYLFGRTPLSTEVNLTNIREFRKNKTQEMMSDATLMNRQKGNLQAYNLALSGQDNLKKFLDYVPDDNELEGGITLANKRFSDLRDQVRFAAAAFQ
;
A
#
# COMPACT_ATOMS: atom_id res chain seq x y z
N MET A 1 26.77 -14.97 -45.03
CA MET A 1 25.49 -14.44 -44.49
C MET A 1 25.56 -14.53 -42.98
N LEU A 2 25.70 -13.39 -42.29
CA LEU A 2 25.62 -13.33 -40.83
C LEU A 2 24.14 -13.30 -40.41
N LEU A 3 23.70 -14.29 -39.64
CA LEU A 3 22.44 -14.24 -38.91
C LEU A 3 22.66 -13.39 -37.64
N GLY A 4 21.97 -12.25 -37.55
CA GLY A 4 21.89 -11.45 -36.34
C GLY A 4 20.84 -12.01 -35.39
N ALA A 5 21.26 -12.50 -34.22
CA ALA A 5 20.36 -12.80 -33.12
C ALA A 5 19.98 -11.48 -32.43
N ALA A 6 18.77 -11.00 -32.68
CA ALA A 6 18.17 -9.93 -31.88
C ALA A 6 17.81 -10.52 -30.50
N GLY A 7 18.72 -10.35 -29.53
CA GLY A 7 18.44 -10.66 -28.14
C GLY A 7 17.35 -9.72 -27.62
N LEU A 8 16.15 -10.26 -27.40
CA LEU A 8 15.11 -9.62 -26.58
C LEU A 8 15.66 -9.45 -25.16
N SER A 9 16.25 -8.30 -24.86
CA SER A 9 16.55 -7.91 -23.48
C SER A 9 15.23 -7.56 -22.79
N LEU A 10 14.53 -8.58 -22.30
CA LEU A 10 13.49 -8.34 -21.30
C LEU A 10 14.16 -7.67 -20.09
N PRO A 11 13.58 -6.60 -19.51
CA PRO A 11 14.10 -6.02 -18.30
C PRO A 11 14.14 -7.11 -17.22
N VAL A 12 15.35 -7.54 -16.85
CA VAL A 12 15.55 -8.41 -15.70
C VAL A 12 15.19 -7.57 -14.48
N PRO A 13 14.28 -8.03 -13.60
CA PRO A 13 13.97 -7.31 -12.37
C PRO A 13 15.30 -7.12 -11.62
N ARG A 14 15.70 -5.86 -11.45
CA ARG A 14 16.88 -5.52 -10.66
C ARG A 14 16.47 -5.65 -9.20
N LEU A 15 17.07 -6.65 -8.56
CA LEU A 15 17.04 -6.81 -7.12
C LEU A 15 18.19 -6.00 -6.55
N TYR A 16 17.81 -5.15 -5.62
CA TYR A 16 18.42 -3.89 -5.31
C TYR A 16 18.55 -3.94 -3.77
N ALA A 17 19.71 -3.60 -3.23
CA ALA A 17 20.10 -3.87 -1.84
C ALA A 17 19.62 -2.78 -0.87
N ALA A 18 19.02 -3.15 0.27
CA ALA A 18 18.54 -2.18 1.27
C ALA A 18 19.62 -1.15 1.65
N PRO A 19 19.40 0.16 1.41
CA PRO A 19 20.31 1.17 1.88
C PRO A 19 20.20 1.22 3.41
N SER A 20 21.31 1.44 4.10
CA SER A 20 21.30 1.65 5.55
C SER A 20 20.58 2.93 5.97
N GLU A 21 20.40 3.85 5.02
CA GLU A 21 19.70 5.12 5.20
C GLU A 21 18.23 4.95 4.82
N GLY A 22 17.34 5.37 5.72
CA GLY A 22 15.90 5.33 5.49
C GLY A 22 15.48 6.15 4.26
N TYR A 23 14.27 5.91 3.77
CA TYR A 23 13.73 6.64 2.63
C TYR A 23 13.40 8.10 3.03
N SER A 24 13.99 9.08 2.33
CA SER A 24 13.78 10.52 2.55
C SER A 24 12.94 11.20 1.47
N GLY A 25 12.46 10.44 0.49
CA GLY A 25 11.66 10.96 -0.62
C GLY A 25 10.18 11.13 -0.28
N ARG A 26 9.39 11.48 -1.30
CA ARG A 26 7.92 11.61 -1.14
C ARG A 26 7.25 10.27 -1.00
N LEU A 27 6.15 10.25 -0.28
CA LEU A 27 5.34 9.06 -0.09
C LEU A 27 4.12 9.12 -1.01
N LEU A 28 3.69 7.97 -1.50
CA LEU A 28 2.46 7.84 -2.28
C LEU A 28 1.49 6.94 -1.54
N VAL A 29 0.38 7.51 -1.10
CA VAL A 29 -0.75 6.77 -0.53
C VAL A 29 -1.87 6.71 -1.56
N THR A 30 -2.36 5.51 -1.83
CA THR A 30 -3.52 5.28 -2.70
C THR A 30 -4.62 4.62 -1.91
N LEU A 31 -5.77 5.28 -1.81
CA LEU A 31 -6.96 4.73 -1.16
C LEU A 31 -7.87 4.09 -2.22
N GLN A 32 -8.09 2.78 -2.12
CA GLN A 32 -9.03 2.07 -2.98
C GLN A 32 -10.37 1.89 -2.27
N CYS A 33 -11.39 2.58 -2.77
CA CYS A 33 -12.78 2.41 -2.32
C CYS A 33 -13.55 1.51 -3.30
N ASP A 34 -13.80 0.26 -2.90
CA ASP A 34 -14.63 -0.66 -3.68
C ASP A 34 -16.12 -0.28 -3.54
N GLY A 35 -16.84 -0.21 -4.66
CA GLY A 35 -18.23 0.28 -4.69
C GLY A 35 -18.42 1.80 -4.83
N ALA A 36 -17.37 2.52 -5.23
CA ALA A 36 -17.33 3.97 -5.45
C ALA A 36 -17.35 4.83 -4.17
N TRP A 37 -17.09 6.13 -4.34
CA TRP A 37 -17.12 7.13 -3.30
C TRP A 37 -18.38 7.98 -3.44
N ASP A 38 -19.16 8.13 -2.37
CA ASP A 38 -20.25 9.09 -2.36
C ASP A 38 -19.68 10.49 -2.16
N VAL A 39 -19.65 11.27 -3.25
CA VAL A 39 -19.12 12.63 -3.28
C VAL A 39 -20.15 13.68 -2.82
N THR A 40 -21.42 13.28 -2.69
CA THR A 40 -22.56 14.18 -2.47
C THR A 40 -22.43 15.02 -1.19
N SER A 41 -21.67 14.52 -0.20
CA SER A 41 -21.41 15.18 1.08
C SER A 41 -19.92 15.46 1.35
N PHE A 42 -19.09 15.61 0.30
CA PHE A 42 -17.67 15.98 0.43
C PHE A 42 -17.24 17.02 -0.61
N CYS A 43 -16.55 16.64 -1.68
CA CYS A 43 -16.21 17.49 -2.84
C CYS A 43 -17.23 17.30 -3.97
N ASP A 44 -17.50 18.32 -4.79
CA ASP A 44 -18.61 18.30 -5.78
C ASP A 44 -19.98 17.98 -5.14
N PRO A 45 -20.33 18.71 -4.06
CA PRO A 45 -21.54 18.42 -3.27
C PRO A 45 -22.81 18.61 -4.10
N LYS A 46 -23.84 17.79 -3.83
CA LYS A 46 -25.15 17.93 -4.48
C LYS A 46 -26.20 18.32 -3.44
N SER A 47 -26.91 19.41 -3.72
CA SER A 47 -28.05 19.86 -2.92
C SER A 47 -29.36 19.25 -3.42
N ASN A 48 -30.32 19.11 -2.51
CA ASN A 48 -31.68 18.69 -2.82
C ASN A 48 -32.32 19.60 -3.86
N GLN A 49 -33.02 19.00 -4.83
CA GLN A 49 -33.70 19.72 -5.90
C GLN A 49 -35.22 19.76 -5.63
N PRO A 50 -35.89 20.90 -5.87
CA PRO A 50 -37.35 20.99 -5.72
C PRO A 50 -38.08 19.96 -6.59
N GLY A 51 -39.02 19.22 -5.99
CA GLY A 51 -39.82 18.20 -6.69
C GLY A 51 -39.13 16.85 -6.88
N GLU A 52 -37.85 16.74 -6.53
CA GLU A 52 -37.10 15.48 -6.57
C GLU A 52 -37.05 14.81 -5.18
N LYS A 53 -36.64 13.54 -5.16
CA LYS A 53 -36.35 12.85 -3.89
C LYS A 53 -35.17 13.50 -3.20
N GLU A 54 -35.24 13.57 -1.87
CA GLU A 54 -34.13 14.04 -1.05
C GLU A 54 -32.90 13.15 -1.23
N ILE A 55 -31.75 13.77 -1.45
CA ILE A 55 -30.46 13.12 -1.62
C ILE A 55 -29.50 13.38 -0.46
N THR A 56 -29.61 14.53 0.23
CA THR A 56 -28.76 14.86 1.39
C THR A 56 -29.54 15.53 2.51
N GLN A 57 -29.12 15.25 3.75
CA GLN A 57 -29.73 15.88 4.93
C GLN A 57 -29.17 17.29 5.20
N TRP A 58 -27.88 17.52 4.94
CA TRP A 58 -27.23 18.81 5.21
C TRP A 58 -27.84 19.92 4.36
N SER A 59 -28.22 19.64 3.10
CA SER A 59 -28.77 20.67 2.21
C SER A 59 -30.26 20.98 2.47
N ARG A 60 -30.80 20.59 3.63
CA ARG A 60 -32.13 21.04 4.10
C ARG A 60 -32.06 22.45 4.69
N SER A 61 -30.94 22.76 5.34
CA SER A 61 -30.72 23.99 6.09
C SER A 61 -29.46 24.73 5.67
N ASP A 62 -28.53 24.05 5.01
CA ASP A 62 -27.20 24.58 4.74
C ASP A 62 -26.91 24.64 3.24
N ASP A 63 -26.12 25.64 2.85
CA ASP A 63 -25.67 25.84 1.47
C ASP A 63 -24.25 25.27 1.27
N ILE A 64 -23.92 24.98 0.02
CA ILE A 64 -22.56 24.58 -0.39
C ILE A 64 -21.55 25.64 0.07
N GLN A 65 -20.46 25.19 0.68
CA GLN A 65 -19.36 26.05 1.14
C GLN A 65 -18.20 26.01 0.16
N THR A 66 -17.26 26.94 0.31
CA THR A 66 -16.09 27.07 -0.57
C THR A 66 -14.81 27.32 0.20
N ALA A 67 -13.74 26.62 -0.17
CA ALA A 67 -12.38 26.89 0.28
C ALA A 67 -11.49 27.10 -0.95
N GLY A 68 -11.04 28.35 -1.17
CA GLY A 68 -10.44 28.74 -2.45
C GLY A 68 -11.41 28.54 -3.60
N ASN A 69 -11.03 27.72 -4.59
CA ASN A 69 -11.88 27.33 -5.72
C ASN A 69 -12.56 25.96 -5.54
N ILE A 70 -12.41 25.32 -4.38
CA ILE A 70 -12.99 24.00 -4.09
C ILE A 70 -14.34 24.19 -3.39
N GLN A 71 -15.40 23.64 -3.99
CA GLN A 71 -16.73 23.55 -3.39
C GLN A 71 -16.83 22.29 -2.53
N TYR A 72 -17.36 22.44 -1.31
CA TYR A 72 -17.56 21.32 -0.38
C TYR A 72 -18.87 21.39 0.40
N ALA A 73 -19.36 20.23 0.84
CA ALA A 73 -20.56 20.14 1.68
C ALA A 73 -20.24 20.50 3.15
N PRO A 74 -21.04 21.33 3.84
CA PRO A 74 -20.94 21.57 5.28
C PRO A 74 -21.47 20.38 6.09
N PHE A 75 -20.79 19.24 5.99
CA PHE A 75 -21.16 17.99 6.64
C PHE A 75 -19.99 17.45 7.50
N ALA A 76 -20.33 16.86 8.65
CA ALA A 76 -19.36 16.31 9.59
C ALA A 76 -18.21 17.29 9.87
N ASN A 77 -16.95 16.87 9.69
CA ASN A 77 -15.76 17.69 9.93
C ASN A 77 -15.19 18.35 8.67
N ASN A 78 -15.97 18.41 7.57
CA ASN A 78 -15.48 18.93 6.29
C ASN A 78 -14.96 20.36 6.41
N GLN A 79 -15.65 21.25 7.12
CA GLN A 79 -15.20 22.64 7.28
C GLN A 79 -13.80 22.72 7.85
N SER A 80 -13.55 22.05 8.98
CA SER A 80 -12.20 21.98 9.58
C SER A 80 -11.18 21.36 8.61
N PHE A 81 -11.56 20.31 7.88
CA PHE A 81 -10.66 19.68 6.90
C PHE A 81 -10.26 20.66 5.79
N PHE A 82 -11.22 21.34 5.16
CA PHE A 82 -10.93 22.28 4.08
C PHE A 82 -10.22 23.53 4.58
N ASP A 83 -10.59 24.07 5.75
CA ASP A 83 -9.90 25.23 6.36
C ASP A 83 -8.40 24.96 6.55
N ASN A 84 -8.02 23.73 6.88
CA ASN A 84 -6.63 23.35 7.13
C ASN A 84 -5.86 22.91 5.88
N TYR A 85 -6.51 22.26 4.90
CA TYR A 85 -5.79 21.50 3.87
C TYR A 85 -6.07 21.91 2.42
N TYR A 86 -7.03 22.80 2.14
CA TYR A 86 -7.44 23.08 0.75
C TYR A 86 -6.30 23.58 -0.17
N GLN A 87 -5.28 24.24 0.39
CA GLN A 87 -4.14 24.77 -0.37
C GLN A 87 -3.22 23.67 -0.90
N ASP A 88 -3.25 22.49 -0.28
CA ASP A 88 -2.43 21.32 -0.65
C ASP A 88 -3.24 20.27 -1.42
N MET A 89 -4.42 20.64 -1.94
CA MET A 89 -5.34 19.73 -2.59
C MET A 89 -5.53 20.03 -4.09
N LEU A 90 -5.60 18.95 -4.88
CA LEU A 90 -6.13 18.97 -6.23
C LEU A 90 -7.39 18.11 -6.27
N VAL A 91 -8.51 18.70 -6.67
CA VAL A 91 -9.77 17.99 -6.87
C VAL A 91 -10.04 17.88 -8.37
N ILE A 92 -10.18 16.65 -8.86
CA ILE A 92 -10.58 16.35 -10.24
C ILE A 92 -12.01 15.82 -10.20
N ASN A 93 -12.97 16.67 -10.58
CA ASN A 93 -14.38 16.30 -10.60
C ASN A 93 -14.72 15.57 -11.90
N GLY A 94 -15.10 14.30 -11.76
CA GLY A 94 -15.46 13.44 -12.89
C GLY A 94 -14.23 12.89 -13.60
N VAL A 95 -14.05 11.58 -13.50
CA VAL A 95 -13.07 10.86 -14.32
C VAL A 95 -13.83 9.73 -15.02
N ASP A 96 -13.94 9.81 -16.34
CA ASP A 96 -14.60 8.78 -17.15
C ASP A 96 -13.67 7.57 -17.28
N MET A 97 -14.07 6.46 -16.68
CA MET A 97 -13.30 5.22 -16.70
C MET A 97 -13.47 4.42 -17.99
N GLN A 98 -14.42 4.79 -18.86
CA GLN A 98 -14.70 4.10 -20.12
C GLN A 98 -14.88 2.57 -19.98
N THR A 99 -15.46 2.13 -18.86
CA THR A 99 -15.76 0.72 -18.61
C THR A 99 -17.25 0.52 -18.37
N ASN A 100 -17.77 -0.65 -18.74
CA ASN A 100 -19.17 -1.04 -18.53
C ASN A 100 -19.31 -2.24 -17.56
N SER A 101 -18.22 -2.61 -16.88
CA SER A 101 -18.15 -3.77 -15.98
C SER A 101 -17.38 -3.40 -14.73
N HIS A 102 -17.88 -3.80 -13.58
CA HIS A 102 -17.28 -3.51 -12.27
C HIS A 102 -15.83 -4.02 -12.19
N THR A 103 -15.61 -5.29 -12.54
CA THR A 103 -14.27 -5.91 -12.50
C THR A 103 -13.31 -5.23 -13.47
N THR A 104 -13.79 -4.87 -14.67
CA THR A 104 -12.99 -4.14 -15.66
C THR A 104 -12.67 -2.72 -15.17
N GLY A 105 -13.61 -2.04 -14.51
CA GLY A 105 -13.39 -0.74 -13.89
C GLY A 105 -12.32 -0.78 -12.81
N VAL A 106 -12.36 -1.76 -11.90
CA VAL A 106 -11.29 -1.96 -10.91
C VAL A 106 -9.94 -2.14 -11.61
N LEU A 107 -9.87 -3.03 -12.60
CA LEU A 107 -8.64 -3.26 -13.36
C LEU A 107 -8.15 -1.98 -14.05
N HIS A 108 -9.03 -1.22 -14.70
CA HIS A 108 -8.70 0.01 -15.41
C HIS A 108 -8.21 1.11 -14.46
N ASN A 109 -8.93 1.35 -13.35
CA ASN A 109 -8.59 2.41 -12.41
C ASN A 109 -7.19 2.23 -11.81
N TRP A 110 -6.83 0.98 -11.51
CA TRP A 110 -5.61 0.69 -10.78
C TRP A 110 -4.43 0.31 -11.67
N SER A 111 -4.66 -0.10 -12.92
CA SER A 111 -3.59 -0.49 -13.86
C SER A 111 -3.50 0.39 -15.12
N GLY A 112 -4.48 1.27 -15.35
CA GLY A 112 -4.58 2.13 -16.54
C GLY A 112 -5.02 1.40 -17.81
N ARG A 113 -5.39 0.10 -17.74
CA ARG A 113 -5.79 -0.71 -18.89
C ARG A 113 -6.88 -1.72 -18.53
N ASN A 114 -7.60 -2.21 -19.55
CA ASN A 114 -8.60 -3.27 -19.39
C ASN A 114 -8.01 -4.69 -19.47
N THR A 115 -6.67 -4.81 -19.53
CA THR A 115 -5.95 -6.08 -19.63
C THR A 115 -5.14 -6.32 -18.36
N GLU A 116 -5.24 -7.54 -17.82
CA GLU A 116 -4.45 -7.93 -16.65
C GLU A 116 -2.94 -7.91 -16.91
N GLY A 117 -2.18 -7.81 -15.83
CA GLY A 117 -0.72 -7.92 -15.85
C GLY A 117 0.03 -6.60 -15.77
N TYR A 118 -0.67 -5.45 -15.75
CA TYR A 118 -0.05 -4.14 -15.53
C TYR A 118 0.04 -3.81 -14.03
N PRO A 119 1.11 -3.14 -13.60
CA PRO A 119 1.33 -2.79 -12.20
C PRO A 119 0.39 -1.65 -11.76
N THR A 120 0.16 -1.55 -10.45
CA THR A 120 -0.44 -0.35 -9.87
C THR A 120 0.48 0.86 -9.96
N ILE A 121 -0.11 2.07 -9.92
CA ILE A 121 0.69 3.30 -9.77
C ILE A 121 1.56 3.26 -8.50
N THR A 122 1.06 2.68 -7.42
CA THR A 122 1.79 2.50 -6.16
C THR A 122 2.97 1.55 -6.34
N ALA A 123 2.79 0.44 -7.06
CA ALA A 123 3.88 -0.48 -7.38
C ALA A 123 4.93 0.18 -8.29
N MET A 124 4.52 0.94 -9.30
CA MET A 124 5.44 1.70 -10.16
C MET A 124 6.22 2.77 -9.38
N PHE A 125 5.53 3.51 -8.50
CA PHE A 125 6.14 4.53 -7.66
C PHE A 125 7.19 3.93 -6.72
N ALA A 126 6.85 2.85 -6.02
CA ALA A 126 7.77 2.18 -5.12
C ALA A 126 8.98 1.60 -5.86
N ALA A 127 8.76 0.96 -7.01
CA ALA A 127 9.84 0.41 -7.85
C ALA A 127 10.80 1.50 -8.37
N ASN A 128 10.31 2.70 -8.61
CA ASN A 128 11.12 3.82 -9.07
C ASN A 128 11.90 4.52 -7.94
N ASN A 129 11.25 4.76 -6.80
CA ASN A 129 11.79 5.65 -5.76
C ASN A 129 12.50 4.92 -4.62
N ALA A 130 12.06 3.71 -4.29
CA ALA A 130 12.54 2.98 -3.12
C ALA A 130 12.64 1.46 -3.36
N PRO A 131 13.13 0.96 -4.52
CA PRO A 131 13.12 -0.48 -4.82
C PRO A 131 13.97 -1.31 -3.86
N GLU A 132 14.90 -0.65 -3.16
CA GLU A 132 15.82 -1.24 -2.20
C GLU A 132 15.26 -1.28 -0.78
N GLN A 133 14.32 -0.40 -0.46
CA GLN A 133 13.89 -0.19 0.92
C GLN A 133 13.07 -1.39 1.41
N PRO A 134 13.28 -1.83 2.67
CA PRO A 134 12.38 -2.79 3.29
C PRO A 134 10.97 -2.20 3.35
N LEU A 135 9.94 -3.02 3.09
CA LEU A 135 8.53 -2.59 3.07
C LEU A 135 8.22 -1.40 2.14
N SER A 136 8.99 -1.22 1.07
CA SER A 136 8.80 -0.16 0.06
C SER A 136 7.41 -0.09 -0.55
N TYR A 137 6.65 -1.19 -0.52
CA TYR A 137 5.24 -1.21 -0.86
C TYR A 137 4.42 -1.99 0.18
N LEU A 138 3.59 -1.27 0.94
CA LEU A 138 2.57 -1.83 1.81
C LEU A 138 1.23 -1.91 1.09
N ASN A 139 0.53 -3.03 1.22
CA ASN A 139 -0.80 -3.24 0.65
C ASN A 139 -1.78 -3.75 1.72
N PHE A 140 -2.95 -3.12 1.79
CA PHE A 140 -4.01 -3.45 2.75
C PHE A 140 -5.22 -4.13 2.07
N GLY A 141 -5.02 -4.70 0.88
CA GLY A 141 -6.06 -5.31 0.06
C GLY A 141 -6.28 -4.60 -1.28
N GLY A 142 -7.39 -4.95 -1.94
CA GLY A 142 -7.73 -4.42 -3.25
C GLY A 142 -6.87 -4.95 -4.41
N TYR A 143 -6.82 -4.17 -5.48
CA TYR A 143 -6.04 -4.48 -6.66
C TYR A 143 -4.55 -4.20 -6.39
N SER A 144 -3.69 -5.20 -6.61
CA SER A 144 -2.31 -5.20 -6.10
C SER A 144 -1.30 -5.80 -7.08
N GLN A 145 -1.65 -5.83 -8.37
CA GLN A 145 -0.74 -6.34 -9.39
C GLN A 145 0.54 -5.49 -9.42
N THR A 146 1.70 -6.14 -9.43
CA THR A 146 3.00 -5.45 -9.48
C THR A 146 3.75 -5.67 -10.78
N ALA A 147 3.24 -6.55 -11.66
CA ALA A 147 3.91 -6.94 -12.90
C ALA A 147 5.39 -7.37 -12.69
N ASN A 148 5.70 -7.95 -11.53
CA ASN A 148 7.06 -8.28 -11.08
C ASN A 148 8.03 -7.08 -10.99
N LEU A 149 7.54 -5.83 -10.95
CA LEU A 149 8.39 -4.65 -10.74
C LEU A 149 8.92 -4.56 -9.31
N ILE A 150 8.07 -4.88 -8.34
CA ILE A 150 8.40 -4.86 -6.91
C ILE A 150 7.56 -5.89 -6.15
N ARG A 151 8.01 -6.27 -4.96
CA ARG A 151 7.23 -7.08 -4.02
C ARG A 151 6.50 -6.16 -3.05
N TYR A 152 5.33 -6.56 -2.59
CA TYR A 152 4.61 -5.86 -1.53
C TYR A 152 4.46 -6.72 -0.28
N SER A 153 4.33 -6.05 0.86
CA SER A 153 3.94 -6.68 2.11
C SER A 153 2.47 -6.43 2.34
N ARG A 154 1.72 -7.52 2.53
CA ARG A 154 0.29 -7.44 2.84
C ARG A 154 0.09 -7.34 4.34
N LEU A 155 -0.59 -6.29 4.78
CA LEU A 155 -1.00 -6.10 6.17
C LEU A 155 -2.52 -6.13 6.22
N ASN A 156 -3.08 -7.04 7.02
CA ASN A 156 -4.52 -7.10 7.28
C ASN A 156 -4.71 -7.06 8.80
N GLY A 157 -5.03 -5.90 9.36
CA GLY A 157 -5.10 -5.68 10.80
C GLY A 157 -3.73 -5.65 11.51
N GLY A 158 -3.73 -5.26 12.79
CA GLY A 158 -2.50 -5.18 13.61
C GLY A 158 -1.94 -6.53 14.06
N ALA A 159 -2.83 -7.52 14.25
CA ALA A 159 -2.47 -8.86 14.71
C ALA A 159 -1.68 -9.62 13.64
N GLY A 160 -0.35 -9.48 13.65
CA GLY A 160 0.53 -10.15 12.70
C GLY A 160 1.79 -9.37 12.34
N LEU A 161 1.73 -8.04 12.44
CA LEU A 161 2.85 -7.18 12.03
C LEU A 161 4.08 -7.41 12.90
N ASP A 162 3.91 -7.56 14.21
CA ASP A 162 5.01 -7.84 15.15
C ASP A 162 5.81 -9.09 14.77
N PHE A 163 5.12 -10.15 14.31
CA PHE A 163 5.77 -11.38 13.86
C PHE A 163 6.56 -11.21 12.56
N LEU A 164 6.08 -10.33 11.68
CA LEU A 164 6.75 -10.04 10.42
C LEU A 164 7.99 -9.17 10.65
N LEU A 165 7.93 -8.25 11.61
CA LEU A 165 9.02 -7.34 11.95
C LEU A 165 10.07 -7.98 12.87
N ASP A 166 9.64 -8.84 13.81
CA ASP A 166 10.55 -9.64 14.62
C ASP A 166 10.15 -11.13 14.69
N PRO A 167 10.50 -11.90 13.65
CA PRO A 167 10.21 -13.34 13.60
C PRO A 167 11.01 -14.17 14.61
N ALA A 168 11.76 -13.55 15.53
CA ALA A 168 12.39 -14.24 16.67
C ALA A 168 11.43 -14.50 17.83
N TYR A 169 10.24 -13.89 17.82
CA TYR A 169 9.29 -13.94 18.92
C TYR A 169 7.93 -14.52 18.51
N LEU A 170 7.30 -15.20 19.45
CA LEU A 170 5.91 -15.67 19.40
C LEU A 170 4.98 -14.61 19.99
N PHE A 171 3.67 -14.90 19.97
CA PHE A 171 2.63 -14.07 20.60
C PHE A 171 3.01 -13.76 22.06
N GLY A 172 2.86 -12.51 22.47
CA GLY A 172 3.25 -12.05 23.80
C GLY A 172 4.76 -11.93 24.02
N ARG A 173 5.56 -11.74 22.95
CA ARG A 173 7.03 -11.60 23.00
C ARG A 173 7.76 -12.76 23.69
N THR A 174 7.22 -13.97 23.57
CA THR A 174 7.95 -15.17 24.01
C THR A 174 9.01 -15.52 22.96
N PRO A 175 10.31 -15.58 23.28
CA PRO A 175 11.33 -15.91 22.30
C PRO A 175 11.17 -17.34 21.78
N LEU A 176 11.28 -17.54 20.46
CA LEU A 176 11.20 -18.86 19.81
C LEU A 176 12.31 -19.80 20.26
N SER A 177 13.49 -19.25 20.56
CA SER A 177 14.65 -19.99 21.05
C SER A 177 15.60 -19.05 21.79
N THR A 178 16.72 -19.59 22.28
CA THR A 178 17.79 -18.78 22.86
C THR A 178 18.44 -17.92 21.77
N GLU A 179 19.00 -16.75 22.14
CA GLU A 179 19.65 -15.85 21.18
C GLU A 179 20.81 -16.53 20.44
N VAL A 180 21.54 -17.43 21.13
CA VAL A 180 22.61 -18.24 20.52
C VAL A 180 22.07 -19.12 19.40
N ASN A 181 20.95 -19.82 19.64
CA ASN A 181 20.33 -20.68 18.63
C ASN A 181 19.79 -19.85 17.46
N LEU A 182 19.16 -18.71 17.73
CA LEU A 182 18.64 -17.81 16.70
C LEU A 182 19.77 -17.24 15.84
N THR A 183 20.89 -16.86 16.44
CA THR A 183 22.10 -16.41 15.73
C THR A 183 22.64 -17.50 14.82
N ASN A 184 22.80 -18.73 15.33
CA ASN A 184 23.25 -19.88 14.54
C ASN A 184 22.30 -20.17 13.37
N ILE A 185 20.99 -20.06 13.57
CA ILE A 185 19.98 -20.24 12.51
C ILE A 185 20.13 -19.17 11.43
N ARG A 186 20.31 -17.90 11.82
CA ARG A 186 20.51 -16.78 10.87
C ARG A 186 21.78 -16.98 10.05
N GLU A 187 22.89 -17.32 10.69
CA GLU A 187 24.17 -17.59 10.01
C GLU A 187 24.08 -18.78 9.05
N PHE A 188 23.47 -19.89 9.50
CA PHE A 188 23.29 -21.07 8.65
C PHE A 188 22.43 -20.74 7.42
N ARG A 189 21.32 -20.00 7.58
CA ARG A 189 20.47 -19.58 6.46
C ARG A 189 21.22 -18.70 5.47
N LYS A 190 22.01 -17.75 5.97
CA LYS A 190 22.83 -16.86 5.14
C LYS A 190 23.84 -17.66 4.32
N ASN A 191 24.62 -18.52 4.97
CA ASN A 191 25.63 -19.36 4.31
C ASN A 191 24.97 -20.30 3.30
N LYS A 192 23.86 -20.93 3.68
CA LYS A 192 23.17 -21.87 2.79
C LYS A 192 22.59 -21.19 1.55
N THR A 193 22.04 -19.99 1.71
CA THR A 193 21.51 -19.22 0.58
C THR A 193 22.64 -18.77 -0.36
N GLN A 194 23.79 -18.37 0.19
CA GLN A 194 24.97 -18.02 -0.60
C GLN A 194 25.51 -19.23 -1.39
N GLU A 195 25.57 -20.42 -0.78
CA GLU A 195 25.91 -21.66 -1.47
C GLU A 195 24.93 -21.94 -2.63
N MET A 196 23.62 -21.88 -2.37
CA MET A 196 22.61 -22.10 -3.42
C MET A 196 22.78 -21.12 -4.58
N MET A 197 23.09 -19.85 -4.31
CA MET A 197 23.32 -18.84 -5.33
C MET A 197 24.55 -19.09 -6.22
N SER A 198 25.50 -19.92 -5.76
CA SER A 198 26.68 -20.31 -6.54
C SER A 198 26.41 -21.40 -7.59
N ASP A 199 25.22 -22.02 -7.54
CA ASP A 199 24.83 -23.04 -8.50
C ASP A 199 24.60 -22.43 -9.89
N ALA A 200 25.44 -22.84 -10.84
CA ALA A 200 25.39 -22.37 -12.23
C ALA A 200 24.17 -22.89 -13.01
N THR A 201 23.45 -23.89 -12.48
CA THR A 201 22.27 -24.47 -13.14
C THR A 201 20.97 -23.71 -12.86
N LEU A 202 21.01 -22.70 -11.98
CA LEU A 202 19.84 -21.90 -11.62
C LEU A 202 19.29 -21.13 -12.82
N MET A 203 18.00 -21.30 -13.07
CA MET A 203 17.27 -20.42 -13.98
C MET A 203 17.20 -19.00 -13.40
N ASN A 204 17.10 -17.99 -14.27
CA ASN A 204 17.03 -16.57 -13.88
C ASN A 204 15.98 -16.29 -12.78
N ARG A 205 14.80 -16.94 -12.86
CA ARG A 205 13.75 -16.81 -11.83
C ARG A 205 14.19 -17.36 -10.47
N GLN A 206 14.87 -18.51 -10.45
CA GLN A 206 15.36 -19.12 -9.20
C GLN A 206 16.46 -18.26 -8.59
N LYS A 207 17.38 -17.76 -9.41
CA LYS A 207 18.44 -16.84 -8.98
C LYS A 207 17.86 -15.57 -8.37
N GLY A 208 16.88 -14.95 -9.02
CA GLY A 208 16.19 -13.77 -8.49
C GLY A 208 15.46 -14.04 -7.18
N ASN A 209 14.82 -15.20 -7.02
CA ASN A 209 14.17 -15.57 -5.76
C ASN A 209 15.18 -15.77 -4.61
N LEU A 210 16.32 -16.42 -4.86
CA LEU A 210 17.37 -16.60 -3.86
C LEU A 210 18.02 -15.28 -3.45
N GLN A 211 18.28 -14.40 -4.41
CA GLN A 211 18.75 -13.04 -4.14
C GLN A 211 17.76 -12.26 -3.26
N ALA A 212 16.46 -12.32 -3.59
CA ALA A 212 15.41 -11.67 -2.80
C ALA A 212 15.36 -12.19 -1.37
N TYR A 213 15.46 -13.52 -1.20
CA TYR A 213 15.48 -14.14 0.11
C TYR A 213 16.71 -13.72 0.94
N ASN A 214 17.89 -13.72 0.34
CA ASN A 214 19.12 -13.29 1.01
C ASN A 214 19.06 -11.82 1.45
N LEU A 215 18.50 -10.95 0.60
CA LEU A 215 18.31 -9.52 0.91
C LEU A 215 17.33 -9.32 2.07
N ALA A 216 16.22 -10.07 2.08
CA ALA A 216 15.25 -10.02 3.18
C ALA A 216 15.88 -10.43 4.52
N LEU A 217 16.77 -11.42 4.53
CA LEU A 217 17.51 -11.82 5.74
C LEU A 217 18.45 -10.72 6.24
N SER A 218 19.11 -9.98 5.34
CA SER A 218 20.00 -8.87 5.73
C SER A 218 19.27 -7.60 6.17
N GLY A 219 18.02 -7.39 5.74
CA GLY A 219 17.23 -6.20 6.05
C GLY A 219 16.45 -6.26 7.37
N GLN A 220 16.49 -7.39 8.09
CA GLN A 220 15.67 -7.63 9.28
C GLN A 220 15.91 -6.60 10.39
N ASP A 221 17.15 -6.19 10.62
CA ASP A 221 17.46 -5.26 11.72
C ASP A 221 16.89 -3.85 11.48
N ASN A 222 16.74 -3.44 10.23
CA ASN A 222 16.06 -2.20 9.88
C ASN A 222 14.54 -2.30 10.06
N LEU A 223 13.95 -3.47 9.82
CA LEU A 223 12.52 -3.73 10.04
C LEU A 223 12.14 -3.68 11.51
N LYS A 224 13.03 -4.10 12.42
CA LYS A 224 12.78 -4.02 13.86
C LYS A 224 12.54 -2.60 14.35
N LYS A 225 13.20 -1.60 13.76
CA LYS A 225 12.98 -0.19 14.11
C LYS A 225 11.55 0.27 13.80
N PHE A 226 10.89 -0.37 12.82
CA PHE A 226 9.51 -0.05 12.51
C PHE A 226 8.56 -0.42 13.66
N LEU A 227 8.91 -1.40 14.51
CA LEU A 227 8.11 -1.76 15.69
C LEU A 227 7.86 -0.58 16.63
N ASP A 228 8.79 0.37 16.70
CA ASP A 228 8.66 1.54 17.59
C ASP A 228 7.55 2.49 17.13
N TYR A 229 7.08 2.34 15.89
CA TYR A 229 6.05 3.19 15.27
C TYR A 229 4.75 2.45 15.00
N VAL A 230 4.73 1.12 15.14
CA VAL A 230 3.51 0.33 14.99
C VAL A 230 2.56 0.69 16.13
N PRO A 231 1.30 1.12 15.83
CA PRO A 231 0.33 1.41 16.87
C PRO A 231 0.07 0.19 17.74
N ASP A 232 0.00 0.40 19.06
CA ASP A 232 -0.37 -0.66 19.99
C ASP A 232 -1.83 -1.10 19.76
N ASP A 233 -2.17 -2.35 20.12
CA ASP A 233 -3.53 -2.91 19.93
C ASP A 233 -4.63 -2.05 20.60
N ASN A 234 -4.30 -1.30 21.65
CA ASN A 234 -5.23 -0.39 22.34
C ASN A 234 -5.41 0.98 21.65
N GLU A 235 -4.54 1.31 20.68
CA GLU A 235 -4.61 2.52 19.85
C GLU A 235 -5.37 2.28 18.54
N LEU A 236 -5.65 1.01 18.22
CA LEU A 236 -6.45 0.61 17.07
C LEU A 236 -7.93 0.94 17.32
N GLU A 237 -8.54 1.64 16.37
CA GLU A 237 -9.92 2.12 16.41
C GLU A 237 -10.79 1.52 15.30
N GLY A 238 -10.24 0.58 14.53
CA GLY A 238 -10.96 -0.14 13.50
C GLY A 238 -11.91 -1.18 14.07
N GLY A 239 -12.44 -1.98 13.17
CA GLY A 239 -13.52 -2.91 13.47
C GLY A 239 -14.85 -2.27 13.80
N ILE A 240 -15.06 -1.10 13.22
CA ILE A 240 -16.32 -0.36 13.30
C ILE A 240 -17.37 -1.14 12.52
N THR A 241 -18.45 -1.52 13.21
CA THR A 241 -19.63 -2.05 12.53
C THR A 241 -20.45 -0.87 12.00
N LEU A 242 -20.40 -0.71 10.68
CA LEU A 242 -21.22 0.25 9.95
C LEU A 242 -22.66 -0.29 9.80
N ALA A 243 -23.57 0.59 9.38
CA ALA A 243 -24.91 0.20 8.98
C ALA A 243 -24.87 -0.98 8.00
N ASN A 244 -25.81 -1.93 8.14
CA ASN A 244 -25.87 -3.20 7.40
C ASN A 244 -24.80 -4.25 7.77
N LYS A 245 -24.25 -4.21 8.99
CA LYS A 245 -23.26 -5.19 9.50
C LYS A 245 -21.96 -5.24 8.67
N ARG A 246 -21.63 -4.16 7.97
CA ARG A 246 -20.33 -4.06 7.29
C ARG A 246 -19.28 -3.69 8.33
N PHE A 247 -18.18 -4.43 8.34
CA PHE A 247 -17.02 -4.13 9.19
C PHE A 247 -16.07 -3.20 8.45
N SER A 248 -15.50 -2.21 9.15
CA SER A 248 -14.48 -1.32 8.60
C SER A 248 -13.28 -1.23 9.54
N ASP A 249 -12.10 -1.53 9.00
CA ASP A 249 -10.78 -1.37 9.61
C ASP A 249 -9.98 -0.22 8.97
N LEU A 250 -10.64 0.63 8.17
CA LEU A 250 -9.97 1.71 7.43
C LEU A 250 -9.16 2.64 8.34
N ARG A 251 -9.65 2.94 9.54
CA ARG A 251 -8.91 3.76 10.52
C ARG A 251 -7.57 3.14 10.88
N ASP A 252 -7.56 1.84 11.11
CA ASP A 252 -6.33 1.10 11.43
C ASP A 252 -5.40 1.07 10.22
N GLN A 253 -5.93 0.82 9.02
CA GLN A 253 -5.12 0.87 7.79
C GLN A 253 -4.45 2.23 7.59
N VAL A 254 -5.17 3.33 7.85
CA VAL A 254 -4.62 4.70 7.79
C VAL A 254 -3.55 4.92 8.87
N ARG A 255 -3.78 4.44 10.10
CA ARG A 255 -2.80 4.52 11.19
C ARG A 255 -1.52 3.73 10.85
N PHE A 256 -1.63 2.50 10.36
CA PHE A 256 -0.47 1.72 9.93
C PHE A 256 0.27 2.35 8.75
N ALA A 257 -0.46 2.91 7.78
CA ALA A 257 0.17 3.65 6.69
C ALA A 257 0.93 4.87 7.23
N ALA A 258 0.31 5.67 8.11
CA ALA A 258 0.94 6.83 8.73
C ALA A 258 2.16 6.48 9.60
N ALA A 259 2.09 5.38 10.35
CA ALA A 259 3.20 4.84 11.13
C ALA A 259 4.42 4.50 10.26
N ALA A 260 4.19 3.94 9.05
CA ALA A 260 5.28 3.63 8.11
C ALA A 260 6.02 4.87 7.57
N PHE A 261 5.57 6.07 7.95
CA PHE A 261 6.10 7.35 7.50
C PHE A 261 6.82 8.14 8.61
N GLN A 262 6.91 7.60 9.83
CA GLN A 262 7.64 8.20 10.96
C GLN A 262 9.02 7.57 11.13
#